data_AF-A0A839F914-F1
#
_entry.id   AF-A0A839F914-F1
#
_cell.length_a   1.000
_cell.length_b   1.000
_cell.length_c   1.000
_cell.angle_alpha   90.00
_cell.angle_beta   90.00
_cell.angle_gamma   90.00
#
_symmetry.space_group_name_H-M   'P 1'
#
loop_
_entity.id
_entity.type
_entity.pdbx_description
1 polymer ?
#
loop_
_entity_poly.entity_id
_entity_poly.type
_entity_poly.pdbx_seq_one_letter_code
_entity_poly.pdbx_strand_id
1 'polypeptide(L)'
;MSVNSNLRNAIRAIEALKRTHDASTALKPLGTPMTDEELRDRAELVEKVIQTRSKLKALRDRSEALRESLERFRRRRAESA
;
A
#
# COMPACT_ATOMS: atom_id res chain seq x y z
N MET A 1 8.51 -17.44 1.39
CA MET A 1 8.24 -16.10 1.95
C MET A 1 7.56 -16.26 3.31
N SER A 2 8.12 -15.71 4.38
CA SER A 2 7.61 -15.87 5.75
C SER A 2 6.56 -14.82 6.08
N VAL A 3 5.59 -15.12 6.97
CA VAL A 3 4.63 -14.13 7.50
C VAL A 3 5.35 -12.88 8.01
N ASN A 4 6.55 -13.06 8.56
CA ASN A 4 7.39 -12.00 9.10
C ASN A 4 8.02 -11.09 8.02
N SER A 5 8.20 -11.57 6.78
CA SER A 5 8.59 -10.71 5.66
C SER A 5 7.42 -9.90 5.11
N ASN A 6 6.21 -10.46 5.11
CA ASN A 6 5.01 -9.77 4.62
C ASN A 6 4.60 -8.63 5.56
N LEU A 7 4.65 -8.84 6.87
CA LEU A 7 4.36 -7.80 7.87
C LEU A 7 5.35 -6.63 7.76
N ARG A 8 6.64 -6.90 7.62
CA ARG A 8 7.65 -5.85 7.42
C ARG A 8 7.43 -5.07 6.13
N ASN A 9 7.04 -5.73 5.04
CA ASN A 9 6.69 -5.06 3.80
C ASN A 9 5.45 -4.17 3.94
N ALA A 10 4.45 -4.61 4.72
CA ALA A 10 3.26 -3.82 5.04
C ALA A 10 3.61 -2.53 5.79
N ILE A 11 4.40 -2.65 6.87
CA ILE A 11 4.84 -1.52 7.69
C ILE A 11 5.60 -0.51 6.83
N ARG A 12 6.56 -0.96 6.02
CA ARG A 12 7.31 -0.10 5.11
C ARG A 12 6.42 0.63 4.10
N ALA A 13 5.39 -0.04 3.57
CA ALA A 13 4.45 0.56 2.64
C ALA A 13 3.58 1.64 3.32
N ILE A 14 3.17 1.41 4.57
CA ILE A 14 2.44 2.40 5.38
C ILE A 14 3.32 3.60 5.71
N GLU A 15 4.57 3.38 6.12
CA GLU A 15 5.55 4.46 6.36
C GLU A 15 5.85 5.26 5.10
N ALA A 16 5.90 4.60 3.93
CA ALA A 16 6.04 5.27 2.65
C ALA A 16 4.81 6.16 2.38
N LEU A 17 3.59 5.65 2.55
CA LEU A 17 2.37 6.47 2.39
C LEU A 17 2.35 7.67 3.32
N LYS A 18 2.74 7.51 4.59
CA LYS A 18 2.75 8.60 5.56
C LYS A 18 3.69 9.72 5.12
N ARG A 19 4.91 9.35 4.69
CA ARG A 19 5.86 10.32 4.12
C ARG A 19 5.33 11.01 2.87
N THR A 20 4.65 10.26 1.99
CA THR A 20 4.05 10.83 0.78
C THR A 20 2.88 11.76 1.10
N HIS A 21 2.09 11.45 2.13
CA HIS A 21 1.04 12.35 2.63
C HIS A 21 1.65 13.66 3.16
N ASP A 22 2.66 13.58 4.00
CA ASP A 22 3.32 14.77 4.57
C ASP A 22 3.99 15.63 3.48
N ALA A 23 4.59 14.99 2.47
CA ALA A 23 5.11 15.68 1.29
C ALA A 23 3.99 16.32 0.44
N SER A 24 2.82 15.67 0.34
CA SER A 24 1.69 16.21 -0.43
C SER A 24 1.07 17.45 0.22
N THR A 25 1.10 17.54 1.55
CA THR A 25 0.68 18.75 2.29
C THR A 25 1.63 19.93 2.09
N ALA A 26 2.87 19.68 1.67
CA ALA A 26 3.84 20.74 1.35
C ALA A 26 3.73 21.24 -0.10
N LEU A 27 2.91 20.60 -0.94
CA LEU A 27 2.73 21.03 -2.33
C LEU A 27 1.89 22.29 -2.45
N LYS A 28 2.22 23.13 -3.43
CA LYS A 28 1.38 24.25 -3.84
C LYS A 28 -0.05 23.79 -4.19
N PRO A 29 -1.09 24.57 -3.84
CA PRO A 29 -2.47 24.24 -4.20
C PRO A 29 -2.67 24.07 -5.70
N LEU A 30 -3.62 23.22 -6.08
CA LEU A 30 -4.04 23.09 -7.48
C LEU A 30 -4.60 24.43 -7.98
N GLY A 31 -4.33 24.77 -9.23
CA GLY A 31 -4.76 26.03 -9.84
C GLY A 31 -3.86 27.24 -9.55
N THR A 32 -2.80 27.07 -8.75
CA THR A 32 -1.76 28.10 -8.62
C THR A 32 -0.69 27.92 -9.71
N PRO A 33 -0.08 29.01 -10.22
CA PRO A 33 1.04 28.92 -11.15
C PRO A 33 2.19 28.12 -10.52
N MET A 34 2.65 27.12 -11.25
CA MET A 34 3.78 26.27 -10.87
C MET A 34 4.86 26.35 -11.93
N THR A 35 6.12 26.28 -11.50
CA THR A 35 7.24 26.11 -12.41
C THR A 35 7.30 24.66 -12.93
N ASP A 36 8.05 24.43 -14.00
CA ASP A 36 8.24 23.08 -14.55
C ASP A 36 8.90 22.12 -13.53
N GLU A 37 9.75 22.65 -12.65
CA GLU A 37 10.37 21.88 -11.57
C GLU A 37 9.31 21.43 -10.55
N GLU A 38 8.43 22.35 -10.13
CA GLU A 38 7.34 22.06 -9.19
C GLU A 38 6.32 21.08 -9.78
N LEU A 39 6.06 21.15 -11.09
CA LEU A 39 5.22 20.19 -11.80
C LEU A 39 5.87 18.81 -11.87
N ARG A 40 7.19 18.72 -12.09
CA ARG A 40 7.94 17.45 -12.06
C ARG A 40 7.91 16.81 -10.68
N ASP A 41 8.21 17.57 -9.62
CA ASP A 41 8.16 17.09 -8.24
C ASP A 41 6.76 16.55 -7.87
N ARG A 42 5.71 17.27 -8.29
CA ARG A 42 4.33 16.84 -8.09
C ARG A 42 4.03 15.54 -8.84
N ALA A 43 4.45 15.41 -10.09
CA ALA A 43 4.24 14.21 -10.89
C ALA A 43 4.91 12.98 -10.25
N GLU A 44 6.15 13.12 -9.78
CA GLU A 44 6.84 12.06 -9.05
C GLU A 44 6.11 11.66 -7.77
N LEU A 45 5.60 12.63 -7.02
CA LEU A 45 4.87 12.35 -5.80
C LEU A 45 3.59 11.56 -6.10
N VAL A 46 2.84 11.97 -7.13
CA VAL A 46 1.63 11.27 -7.58
C VAL A 46 1.96 9.84 -8.00
N GLU A 47 3.04 9.64 -8.75
CA GLU A 47 3.47 8.29 -9.13
C GLU A 47 3.80 7.44 -7.90
N LYS A 48 4.56 7.97 -6.94
CA LYS A 48 4.89 7.28 -5.67
C LYS A 48 3.62 6.90 -4.89
N VAL A 49 2.60 7.76 -4.84
CA VAL A 49 1.29 7.43 -4.24
C VAL A 49 0.64 6.25 -4.97
N ILE A 50 0.53 6.30 -6.30
CA ILE A 50 -0.13 5.29 -7.11
C ILE A 50 0.54 3.92 -6.94
N GLN A 51 1.87 3.88 -7.03
CA GLN A 51 2.66 2.66 -6.84
C GLN A 51 2.46 2.08 -5.44
N THR A 52 2.48 2.93 -4.40
CA THR A 52 2.33 2.48 -3.02
C THR A 52 0.93 1.95 -2.74
N ARG A 53 -0.12 2.62 -3.24
CA ARG A 53 -1.51 2.13 -3.15
C ARG A 53 -1.68 0.78 -3.84
N SER A 54 -1.05 0.59 -5.01
CA SER A 54 -1.09 -0.69 -5.74
C SER A 54 -0.44 -1.83 -4.93
N LYS A 55 0.71 -1.58 -4.30
CA LYS A 55 1.37 -2.56 -3.42
C LYS A 55 0.51 -2.92 -2.21
N LEU A 56 -0.15 -1.96 -1.60
CA LEU A 56 -1.05 -2.19 -0.46
C LEU A 56 -2.31 -2.98 -0.86
N LYS A 57 -2.88 -2.70 -2.04
CA LYS A 57 -3.98 -3.51 -2.59
C LYS A 57 -3.56 -4.97 -2.75
N ALA A 58 -2.40 -5.21 -3.37
CA ALA A 58 -1.88 -6.56 -3.55
C ALA A 58 -1.63 -7.28 -2.21
N LEU A 59 -1.15 -6.57 -1.20
CA LEU A 59 -0.97 -7.13 0.14
C LEU A 59 -2.31 -7.50 0.78
N ARG A 60 -3.30 -6.59 0.72
CA ARG A 60 -4.66 -6.84 1.23
C ARG A 60 -5.28 -8.06 0.57
N ASP A 61 -5.22 -8.14 -0.75
CA ASP A 61 -5.81 -9.24 -1.52
C ASP A 61 -5.13 -10.59 -1.17
N ARG A 62 -3.81 -10.60 -0.91
CA ARG A 62 -3.10 -11.79 -0.38
C ARG A 62 -3.53 -12.16 1.03
N SER A 63 -3.74 -11.18 1.91
CA SER A 63 -4.22 -11.44 3.28
C SER A 63 -5.62 -12.04 3.28
N GLU A 64 -6.51 -11.55 2.41
CA GLU A 64 -7.86 -12.10 2.22
C GLU A 64 -7.80 -13.57 1.77
N ALA A 65 -7.01 -13.86 0.75
CA ALA A 65 -6.83 -15.23 0.23
C ALA A 65 -6.25 -16.20 1.28
N LEU A 66 -5.34 -15.72 2.13
CA LEU A 66 -4.81 -16.50 3.27
C LEU A 66 -5.89 -16.77 4.31
N ARG A 67 -6.71 -15.77 4.65
CA ARG A 67 -7.84 -15.91 5.59
C ARG A 67 -8.81 -16.98 5.10
N GLU A 68 -9.26 -16.88 3.85
CA GLU A 68 -10.16 -17.87 3.25
C GLU A 68 -9.55 -19.28 3.22
N SER A 69 -8.26 -19.39 2.90
CA SER A 69 -7.57 -20.69 2.88
C SER A 69 -7.52 -21.32 4.27
N LEU A 70 -7.30 -20.51 5.31
CA LEU A 70 -7.32 -20.95 6.70
C LEU A 70 -8.72 -21.38 7.14
N GLU A 71 -9.76 -20.65 6.76
CA GLU A 71 -11.16 -21.01 7.01
C GLU A 71 -11.52 -22.34 6.33
N ARG A 72 -11.16 -22.52 5.06
CA ARG A 72 -11.33 -23.80 4.34
C ARG A 72 -10.60 -24.95 5.03
N PHE A 73 -9.36 -24.72 5.48
CA PHE A 73 -8.59 -25.72 6.21
C PHE A 73 -9.27 -26.11 7.53
N ARG A 74 -9.73 -25.13 8.32
CA ARG A 74 -10.43 -25.36 9.59
C ARG A 74 -11.72 -26.13 9.38
N ARG A 75 -12.51 -25.80 8.36
CA ARG A 75 -13.74 -26.52 8.01
C ARG A 75 -13.46 -27.98 7.68
N ARG A 76 -12.53 -28.26 6.77
CA ARG A 76 -12.15 -29.64 6.42
C ARG A 76 -11.65 -30.45 7.62
N ARG A 77 -10.89 -29.80 8.52
CA ARG A 77 -10.42 -30.45 9.75
C ARG A 77 -11.56 -30.82 10.69
N ALA A 78 -12.59 -29.97 10.80
CA ALA A 78 -13.77 -30.26 11.62
C ALA A 78 -14.67 -31.34 11.02
N GLU A 79 -14.71 -31.47 9.69
CA GLU A 79 -15.45 -32.52 8.98
C GLU A 79 -14.74 -33.90 9.03
N SER A 80 -13.43 -33.90 9.29
CA SER A 80 -12.60 -35.11 9.34
C SER A 80 -12.28 -35.57 10.78
N ALA A 81 -12.84 -34.88 11.78
CA ALA A 81 -12.69 -35.16 13.21
C ALA A 81 -14.01 -35.71 13.76
#